data_AF-A0A1Y0RNG6-F1
#
_entry.id   AF-A0A1Y0RNG6-F1
#
_cell.length_a   1.000
_cell.length_b   1.000
_cell.length_c   1.000
_cell.angle_alpha   90.00
_cell.angle_beta   90.00
_cell.angle_gamma   90.00
#
_symmetry.space_group_name_H-M   'P 1'
#
loop_
_entity.id
_entity.type
_entity.pdbx_description
1 polymer ?
#
loop_
_entity_poly.entity_id
_entity_poly.type
_entity_poly.pdbx_seq_one_letter_code
_entity_poly.pdbx_strand_id
1 'polypeptide(L)' 'MFATLIVSWIVFTLLVKVLKTTIKTAFITATAIVLLDAAFGITPQDIWHQIMHIPRNYSPIVRLR' A
#
# COMPACT_ATOMS: atom_id res chain seq x y z
N MET A 1 5.53 -11.55 38.17
CA MET A 1 6.84 -11.11 37.63
C MET A 1 7.27 -11.89 36.39
N PHE A 2 7.23 -13.23 36.37
CA PHE A 2 7.62 -14.02 35.18
C PHE A 2 6.55 -14.10 34.07
N ALA A 3 5.25 -14.09 34.43
CA ALA A 3 4.16 -14.15 33.46
C ALA A 3 4.17 -12.96 32.47
N THR A 4 4.51 -11.76 32.93
CA THR A 4 4.59 -10.56 32.10
C THR A 4 5.74 -10.61 31.09
N LEU A 5 6.87 -11.23 31.46
CA LEU A 5 8.00 -11.49 30.55
C LEU A 5 7.61 -12.43 29.42
N ILE A 6 6.87 -13.49 29.72
CA ILE A 6 6.40 -14.47 28.73
C ILE A 6 5.41 -13.82 27.76
N VAL A 7 4.45 -13.04 28.27
CA VAL A 7 3.48 -12.33 27.44
C VAL A 7 4.17 -11.29 26.55
N SER A 8 5.10 -10.50 27.09
CA SER A 8 5.87 -9.53 26.31
C SER A 8 6.70 -10.21 25.21
N TRP A 9 7.26 -11.38 25.48
CA TRP A 9 8.02 -12.15 24.49
C TRP A 9 7.12 -12.62 23.33
N ILE A 10 5.91 -13.10 23.64
CA ILE A 10 4.93 -13.51 22.62
C ILE A 10 4.52 -12.33 21.74
N VAL A 11 4.19 -11.18 22.35
CA VAL A 11 3.82 -9.98 21.59
C VAL A 11 5.00 -9.48 20.75
N PHE A 12 6.21 -9.47 21.29
CA PHE A 12 7.41 -9.06 20.55
C PHE A 12 7.66 -9.97 19.34
N THR A 13 7.57 -11.28 19.52
CA THR A 13 7.76 -12.23 18.40
C THR A 13 6.68 -12.09 17.33
N LEU A 14 5.42 -11.83 17.73
CA LEU A 14 4.34 -11.51 16.78
C LEU A 14 4.61 -10.20 16.05
N LEU A 15 5.02 -9.15 16.75
CA LEU A 15 5.33 -7.85 16.15
C LEU A 15 6.46 -7.97 15.13
N VAL A 16 7.53 -8.68 15.46
CA VAL A 16 8.66 -8.93 14.53
C VAL A 16 8.21 -9.76 13.32
N LYS A 17 7.33 -10.76 13.50
CA LYS A 17 6.75 -11.52 12.37
C LYS A 17 5.94 -10.62 11.45
N VAL A 18 5.03 -9.82 12.00
CA VAL A 18 4.21 -8.88 11.23
C VAL A 18 5.09 -7.87 10.52
N LEU A 19 6.08 -7.29 11.20
CA LEU A 19 7.03 -6.34 10.63
C LEU A 19 7.79 -6.94 9.43
N LYS A 20 8.30 -8.18 9.56
CA LYS A 20 8.99 -8.86 8.45
C LYS A 20 8.05 -9.08 7.26
N THR A 21 6.79 -9.44 7.50
CA THR A 21 5.77 -9.57 6.45
C THR A 21 5.50 -8.24 5.78
N THR A 22 5.28 -7.18 6.56
CA THR A 22 5.04 -5.82 6.06
C THR A 22 6.21 -5.31 5.23
N ILE A 23 7.46 -5.52 5.68
CA ILE A 23 8.65 -5.12 4.92
C ILE A 23 8.73 -5.87 3.59
N LYS A 24 8.48 -7.19 3.58
CA LYS A 24 8.48 -7.97 2.34
C LYS A 24 7.41 -7.50 1.37
N THR A 25 6.18 -7.28 1.85
CA THR A 25 5.08 -6.75 1.04
C THR A 25 5.42 -5.37 0.50
N ALA A 26 5.90 -4.45 1.36
CA ALA A 26 6.31 -3.11 0.95
C ALA A 26 7.46 -3.14 -0.05
N PHE A 27 8.42 -4.05 0.10
CA PHE A 27 9.52 -4.22 -0.85
C PHE A 27 9.04 -4.71 -2.22
N ILE A 28 8.14 -5.70 -2.27
CA ILE A 28 7.55 -6.18 -3.53
C ILE A 28 6.76 -5.05 -4.19
N THR A 29 5.93 -4.34 -3.44
CA THR A 29 5.16 -3.21 -3.95
C THR A 29 6.07 -2.09 -4.45
N ALA A 30 7.09 -1.71 -3.69
CA ALA A 30 8.06 -0.69 -4.10
C ALA A 30 8.84 -1.14 -5.35
N THR A 31 9.25 -2.40 -5.43
CA THR A 31 9.93 -2.95 -6.61
C THR A 31 9.02 -2.92 -7.83
N ALA A 32 7.76 -3.33 -7.68
CA ALA A 32 6.77 -3.28 -8.76
C ALA A 32 6.52 -1.85 -9.24
N ILE A 33 6.42 -0.90 -8.31
CA ILE A 33 6.27 0.53 -8.59
C ILE A 33 7.50 1.06 -9.35
N VAL A 34 8.71 0.79 -8.86
CA VAL A 34 9.95 1.25 -9.49
C VAL A 34 10.11 0.64 -10.89
N LEU A 35 9.73 -0.63 -11.07
CA LEU A 35 9.69 -1.26 -12.40
C LEU A 35 8.66 -0.59 -13.31
N LEU A 36 7.46 -0.27 -12.81
CA LEU A 36 6.45 0.45 -13.58
C LEU A 36 6.92 1.85 -13.98
N ASP A 37 7.53 2.57 -13.04
CA ASP A 37 8.07 3.90 -13.25
C ASP A 37 9.23 3.86 -14.27
N ALA A 38 10.14 2.89 -14.14
CA ALA A 38 11.24 2.71 -15.08
C ALA A 38 10.78 2.24 -16.48
N ALA A 39 9.75 1.39 -16.57
CA ALA A 39 9.29 0.83 -17.84
C ALA A 39 8.28 1.72 -18.59
N PHE A 40 7.41 2.41 -17.86
CA PHE A 40 6.30 3.19 -18.43
C PHE A 40 6.38 4.69 -18.10
N GLY A 41 7.28 5.11 -17.20
CA GLY A 41 7.38 6.50 -16.74
C GLY A 41 6.20 6.94 -15.87
N ILE A 42 5.43 5.99 -15.32
CA ILE A 42 4.21 6.26 -14.56
C ILE A 42 4.52 6.15 -13.07
N THR A 43 4.39 7.27 -12.36
CA THR A 43 4.50 7.26 -10.91
C THR A 43 3.19 6.82 -10.27
N PRO A 44 3.20 6.19 -9.08
CA PRO A 44 1.98 5.83 -8.37
C PRO A 44 1.16 7.07 -7.97
N GLN A 45 1.79 8.25 -7.89
CA GLN A 45 1.08 9.51 -7.68
C GLN A 45 0.22 9.88 -8.89
N ASP A 46 0.70 9.63 -10.11
CA ASP A 46 -0.08 9.86 -11.33
C ASP A 46 -1.28 8.91 -11.42
N ILE A 47 -1.12 7.65 -11.02
CA ILE A 47 -2.21 6.67 -10.96
C ILE A 47 -3.28 7.15 -9.98
N TRP A 48 -2.87 7.56 -8.78
CA TRP A 48 -3.81 8.08 -7.77
C TRP A 48 -4.51 9.35 -8.25
N HIS A 49 -3.76 10.25 -8.89
CA HIS A 49 -4.31 11.46 -9.48
C HIS A 49 -5.36 11.12 -10.55
N GLN A 50 -5.07 10.21 -11.48
CA GLN A 50 -6.03 9.77 -12.49
C GLN A 50 -7.28 9.16 -11.86
N ILE A 51 -7.15 8.28 -10.87
CA ILE A 51 -8.29 7.67 -10.15
C ILE A 51 -9.19 8.75 -9.52
N MET A 52 -8.60 9.78 -8.92
CA MET A 52 -9.37 10.89 -8.32
C MET A 52 -10.07 11.76 -9.38
N HIS A 53 -9.58 11.80 -10.61
CA HIS A 53 -10.17 12.58 -11.72
C HIS A 53 -11.20 11.79 -12.54
N ILE A 54 -11.16 10.45 -12.50
CA ILE A 54 -12.15 9.55 -13.12
C ILE A 54 -13.60 9.94 -12.76
N PRO A 55 -13.99 10.14 -11.48
CA PRO A 55 -15.37 10.53 -11.14
C PRO A 55 -15.80 11.88 -11.74
N ARG A 56 -14.86 12.79 -12.01
CA ARG A 56 -15.13 14.11 -12.60
C ARG A 56 -15.52 14.02 -14.07
N ASN A 57 -14.98 13.04 -14.80
CA ASN A 57 -15.27 12.82 -16.22
C ASN A 57 -16.62 12.14 -16.50
N TYR A 58 -17.29 11.57 -15.50
CA TYR A 58 -18.63 11.00 -15.67
C TYR A 58 -19.76 12.01 -15.43
N SER A 59 -19.46 13.19 -14.86
CA SER A 59 -20.45 14.24 -14.61
C SER A 59 -21.16 14.76 -15.87
N PRO A 60 -20.54 14.84 -17.07
CA PRO A 60 -21.24 15.28 -18.28
C PRO A 60 -22.29 14.29 -18.78
N ILE A 61 -22.12 12.99 -18.50
CA ILE A 61 -22.95 11.93 -19.09
C ILE A 61 -24.26 11.75 -18.31
N VAL A 62 -24.28 12.10 -17.02
CA VAL A 62 -25.47 12.01 -16.16
C VAL A 62 -26.44 13.19 -16.35
N ARG A 63 -25.98 14.32 -16.92
CA ARG A 63 -26.82 15.53 -17.15
C ARG A 63 -27.62 15.52 -18.45
N LEU A 64 -27.48 14.50 -19.30
CA LEU A 64 -28.17 14.39 -20.60
C LEU A 64 -29.29 13.33 -20.62
N ARG A 65 -29.85 12.96 -19.46
CA ARG A 65 -31.00 12.05 -19.38
C ARG A 65 -32.11 12.62 -18.51
#